data_AF-A0AAU3RL24-F1
#
_entry.id   AF-A0AAU3RL24-F1
#
_cell.length_a   1.000
_cell.length_b   1.000
_cell.length_c   1.000
_cell.angle_alpha   90.00
_cell.angle_beta   90.00
_cell.angle_gamma   90.00
#
_symmetry.space_group_name_H-M   'P 1'
#
loop_
_entity.id
_entity.type
_entity.pdbx_description
1 polymer ?
#
loop_
_entity_poly.entity_id
_entity_poly.type
_entity_poly.pdbx_seq_one_letter_code
_entity_poly.pdbx_strand_id
1 'polypeptide(L)'
;MAVIHRTTMSPGKLELLAGWLPRRPWYRGGSGTPQLAKAGGFRLDDPEGEVGIEFMVVTDAAGDDPVTYLVPLTYRGAPLEGADDGLIGTSEHGVLGRRWIYDGTHDVVLVEQLLALLAGRTTAQDQNASGVPDPTVEVRTEGAGVPQGLTGPGTVTDTAGASLVTVGPTGQESPVATLTVSRVLHDGPAPTGDGAPGRILAGWSAPDGARQHGSFAHLAAFTA
;
A
#
# COMPACT_ATOMS: atom_id res chain seq x y z
N MET A 1 -18.17 -0.35 0.25
CA MET A 1 -17.65 0.84 0.97
C MET A 1 -17.14 0.42 2.33
N ALA A 2 -15.88 0.74 2.64
CA ALA A 2 -15.26 0.42 3.91
C ALA A 2 -15.74 1.36 5.02
N VAL A 3 -16.23 0.78 6.12
CA VAL A 3 -16.66 1.52 7.31
C VAL A 3 -15.51 1.61 8.31
N ILE A 4 -15.24 2.80 8.83
CA ILE A 4 -14.22 3.02 9.86
C ILE A 4 -14.89 2.86 11.23
N HIS A 5 -14.53 1.79 11.93
CA HIS A 5 -14.93 1.60 13.32
C HIS A 5 -13.97 2.33 14.24
N ARG A 6 -14.50 3.22 15.09
CA ARG A 6 -13.76 3.81 16.21
C ARG A 6 -13.72 2.80 17.35
N THR A 7 -12.75 1.90 17.31
CA THR A 7 -12.57 0.83 18.31
C THR A 7 -11.10 0.52 18.53
N THR A 8 -10.82 -0.39 19.45
CA THR A 8 -9.46 -0.85 19.77
C THR A 8 -9.02 -2.00 18.86
N MET A 9 -7.72 -2.07 18.66
CA MET A 9 -7.02 -3.20 18.03
C MET A 9 -5.89 -3.65 18.96
N SER A 10 -5.74 -4.95 19.18
CA SER A 10 -4.66 -5.51 20.00
C SER A 10 -4.12 -6.80 19.40
N PRO A 11 -2.82 -6.89 19.05
CA PRO A 11 -1.85 -5.79 18.94
C PRO A 11 -2.31 -4.64 18.03
N GLY A 12 -1.80 -3.43 18.28
CA GLY A 12 -2.07 -2.27 17.43
C GLY A 12 -1.34 -2.34 16.09
N LYS A 13 -1.79 -1.56 15.08
CA LYS A 13 -1.12 -1.52 13.76
C LYS A 13 0.36 -1.14 13.85
N LEU A 14 0.68 -0.07 14.58
CA LEU A 14 2.06 0.39 14.76
C LEU A 14 2.92 -0.64 15.52
N GLU A 15 2.33 -1.35 16.48
CA GLU A 15 3.03 -2.43 17.21
C GLU A 15 3.39 -3.59 16.29
N LEU A 16 2.44 -4.04 15.46
CA LEU A 16 2.70 -5.07 14.46
C LEU A 16 3.77 -4.63 13.45
N LEU A 17 3.69 -3.39 12.97
CA LEU A 17 4.67 -2.84 12.03
C LEU A 17 6.06 -2.67 12.66
N ALA A 18 6.15 -2.30 13.94
CA ALA A 18 7.44 -2.21 14.64
C ALA A 18 8.14 -3.57 14.72
N GLY A 19 7.37 -4.65 14.85
CA GLY A 19 7.89 -6.01 14.74
C GLY A 19 8.23 -6.41 13.30
N TRP A 20 7.45 -6.00 12.30
CA TRP A 20 7.55 -6.49 10.92
C TRP A 20 8.56 -5.75 10.05
N LEU A 21 8.62 -4.42 10.12
CA LEU A 21 9.48 -3.57 9.29
C LEU A 21 10.96 -3.98 9.32
N PRO A 22 11.58 -4.27 10.48
CA PRO A 22 13.01 -4.65 10.52
C PRO A 22 13.38 -5.90 9.72
N ARG A 23 12.41 -6.73 9.35
CA ARG A 23 12.62 -7.94 8.53
C ARG A 23 12.51 -7.67 7.04
N ARG A 24 12.31 -6.43 6.60
CA ARG A 24 12.12 -6.08 5.19
C ARG A 24 13.42 -5.54 4.61
N PRO A 25 13.79 -5.92 3.38
CA PRO A 25 15.07 -5.53 2.78
C PRO A 25 15.16 -4.03 2.44
N TRP A 26 14.03 -3.32 2.36
CA TRP A 26 13.95 -1.88 2.15
C TRP A 26 13.92 -1.07 3.45
N TYR A 27 13.87 -1.70 4.62
CA TYR A 27 13.87 -0.99 5.89
C TYR A 27 15.24 -0.34 6.14
N ARG A 28 15.21 0.94 6.55
CA ARG A 28 16.40 1.78 6.74
C ARG A 28 16.62 2.22 8.19
N GLY A 29 15.69 1.90 9.09
CA GLY A 29 15.94 2.08 10.52
C GLY A 29 17.02 1.09 10.94
N GLY A 30 17.97 1.51 11.76
CA GLY A 30 19.11 0.67 12.14
C GLY A 30 18.72 -0.53 13.00
N SER A 31 19.66 -1.02 13.81
CA SER A 31 19.43 -2.14 14.74
C SER A 31 18.53 -1.81 15.95
N GLY A 32 18.08 -0.56 16.08
CA GLY A 32 17.16 -0.12 17.14
C GLY A 32 15.72 -0.57 16.91
N THR A 33 14.90 -0.47 17.95
CA THR A 33 13.44 -0.68 17.83
C THR A 33 12.82 0.51 17.10
N PRO A 34 12.01 0.30 16.05
CA PRO A 34 11.34 1.39 15.33
C PRO A 34 10.50 2.26 16.26
N GLN A 35 10.55 3.58 16.06
CA GLN A 35 9.70 4.55 16.74
C GLN A 35 8.70 5.11 15.74
N LEU A 36 7.63 4.34 15.50
CA LEU A 36 6.69 4.60 14.43
C LEU A 36 5.61 5.60 14.85
N ALA A 37 5.39 6.60 14.00
CA ALA A 37 4.22 7.47 14.04
C ALA A 37 3.45 7.38 12.73
N LYS A 38 2.11 7.39 12.79
CA LYS A 38 1.28 7.48 11.59
C LYS A 38 1.42 8.88 11.00
N ALA A 39 1.73 8.97 9.71
CA ALA A 39 2.05 10.20 9.00
C ALA A 39 1.07 10.53 7.87
N GLY A 40 0.20 9.59 7.48
CA GLY A 40 -0.70 9.80 6.35
C GLY A 40 -1.25 8.48 5.82
N GLY A 41 -1.77 8.55 4.61
CA GLY A 41 -2.35 7.40 3.91
C GLY A 41 -3.76 7.64 3.41
N PHE A 42 -4.26 6.65 2.67
CA PHE A 42 -5.62 6.61 2.16
C PHE A 42 -6.16 5.18 2.24
N ARG A 43 -7.42 4.99 1.88
CA ARG A 43 -8.08 3.68 1.82
C ARG A 43 -8.63 3.41 0.43
N LEU A 44 -8.84 2.14 0.13
CA LEU A 44 -9.66 1.72 -1.00
C LEU A 44 -10.83 0.89 -0.48
N ASP A 45 -11.90 0.90 -1.24
CA ASP A 45 -13.06 0.06 -0.97
C ASP A 45 -12.88 -1.28 -1.67
N ASP A 46 -13.08 -2.37 -0.92
CA ASP A 46 -13.31 -3.68 -1.50
C ASP A 46 -14.72 -3.70 -2.15
N PRO A 47 -14.86 -4.09 -3.43
CA PRO A 47 -16.14 -4.26 -4.09
C PRO A 47 -17.08 -5.22 -3.36
N GLU A 48 -16.55 -6.30 -2.79
CA GLU A 48 -17.34 -7.31 -2.07
C GLU A 48 -17.52 -6.95 -0.59
N GLY A 49 -16.75 -5.98 -0.08
CA GLY A 49 -16.88 -5.47 1.29
C GLY A 49 -16.30 -6.38 2.39
N GLU A 50 -15.52 -7.39 2.03
CA GLU A 50 -14.96 -8.40 2.93
C GLU A 50 -13.56 -8.06 3.44
N VAL A 51 -12.79 -7.30 2.64
CA VAL A 51 -11.40 -6.95 2.91
C VAL A 51 -11.28 -5.45 3.20
N GLY A 52 -10.72 -5.12 4.36
CA GLY A 52 -10.29 -3.74 4.61
C GLY A 52 -9.01 -3.45 3.84
N ILE A 53 -8.95 -2.34 3.09
CA ILE A 53 -7.75 -1.94 2.32
C ILE A 53 -7.28 -0.56 2.80
N GLU A 54 -6.03 -0.46 3.24
CA GLU A 54 -5.42 0.79 3.71
C GLU A 54 -4.00 0.92 3.16
N PHE A 55 -3.65 2.10 2.67
CA PHE A 55 -2.29 2.51 2.34
C PHE A 55 -1.80 3.37 3.48
N MET A 56 -1.13 2.78 4.47
CA MET A 56 -0.71 3.49 5.67
C MET A 56 0.67 4.11 5.46
N VAL A 57 0.82 5.39 5.74
CA VAL A 57 2.13 6.05 5.81
C VAL A 57 2.58 6.11 7.25
N VAL A 58 3.79 5.62 7.51
CA VAL A 58 4.42 5.66 8.84
C VAL A 58 5.80 6.27 8.76
N THR A 59 6.15 7.11 9.72
CA THR A 59 7.51 7.64 9.85
C THR A 59 8.17 6.97 11.05
N ASP A 60 9.36 6.42 10.83
CA ASP A 60 10.25 5.92 11.87
C ASP A 60 11.26 7.00 12.24
N ALA A 61 11.26 7.41 13.50
CA ALA A 61 12.18 8.40 14.04
C ALA A 61 13.27 7.79 14.95
N ALA A 62 13.49 6.48 14.89
CA ALA A 62 14.50 5.81 15.72
C ALA A 62 15.96 6.11 15.30
N GLY A 63 16.19 6.49 14.04
CA GLY A 63 17.51 6.83 13.50
C GLY A 63 17.83 8.33 13.55
N ASP A 64 19.03 8.71 13.10
CA ASP A 64 19.47 10.12 13.04
C ASP A 64 18.56 10.96 12.13
N ASP A 65 18.14 10.39 11.00
CA ASP A 65 17.19 10.98 10.06
C ASP A 65 15.89 10.17 10.04
N PRO A 66 14.70 10.81 10.19
CA PRO A 66 13.43 10.11 10.08
C PRO A 66 13.21 9.51 8.69
N VAL A 67 12.78 8.25 8.64
CA VAL A 67 12.47 7.55 7.37
C VAL A 67 10.98 7.31 7.28
N THR A 68 10.37 7.71 6.18
CA THR A 68 8.94 7.52 5.95
C THR A 68 8.70 6.35 5.02
N TYR A 69 7.81 5.45 5.43
CA TYR A 69 7.44 4.24 4.71
C TYR A 69 5.98 4.24 4.30
N LEU A 70 5.70 3.64 3.14
CA LEU A 70 4.36 3.28 2.72
C LEU A 70 4.14 1.79 2.94
N VAL A 71 3.08 1.46 3.65
CA VAL A 71 2.67 0.08 3.93
C VAL A 71 1.22 -0.12 3.46
N PRO A 72 1.00 -0.73 2.28
CA PRO A 72 -0.29 -1.27 1.90
C PRO A 72 -0.67 -2.42 2.84
N LEU A 73 -1.85 -2.36 3.40
CA LEU A 73 -2.37 -3.30 4.39
C LEU A 73 -3.72 -3.83 3.92
N THR A 74 -3.90 -5.15 4.01
CA THR A 74 -5.22 -5.76 3.97
C THR A 74 -5.61 -6.34 5.32
N TYR A 75 -6.90 -6.23 5.66
CA TYR A 75 -7.49 -6.75 6.89
C TYR A 75 -8.54 -7.80 6.52
N ARG A 76 -8.23 -9.07 6.75
CA ARG A 76 -9.12 -10.20 6.42
C ARG A 76 -9.72 -10.83 7.67
N GLY A 77 -10.95 -11.33 7.54
CA GLY A 77 -11.65 -12.07 8.60
C GLY A 77 -11.22 -13.54 8.74
N ALA A 78 -10.37 -14.03 7.84
CA ALA A 78 -9.79 -15.36 7.83
C ALA A 78 -8.37 -15.31 7.20
N PRO A 79 -7.51 -16.32 7.44
CA PRO A 79 -6.23 -16.43 6.73
C PRO A 79 -6.42 -16.45 5.21
N LEU A 80 -5.49 -15.82 4.49
CA LEU A 80 -5.38 -15.89 3.03
C LEU A 80 -4.41 -17.00 2.64
N GLU A 81 -4.89 -17.99 1.88
CA GLU A 81 -4.08 -19.08 1.37
C GLU A 81 -3.03 -18.57 0.37
N GLY A 82 -1.79 -19.07 0.49
CA GLY A 82 -0.68 -18.73 -0.42
C GLY A 82 -0.05 -17.35 -0.20
N ALA A 83 -0.48 -16.61 0.82
CA ALA A 83 0.06 -15.28 1.15
C ALA A 83 0.84 -15.25 2.48
N ASP A 84 1.35 -16.40 2.94
CA ASP A 84 2.05 -16.53 4.23
C ASP A 84 3.25 -15.57 4.35
N ASP A 85 4.00 -15.38 3.26
CA ASP A 85 5.15 -14.45 3.20
C ASP A 85 4.76 -12.97 3.41
N GLY A 86 3.50 -12.65 3.15
CA GLY A 86 2.91 -11.33 3.37
C GLY A 86 2.29 -11.16 4.74
N LEU A 87 2.19 -12.18 5.60
CA LEU A 87 1.52 -12.04 6.89
C LEU A 87 2.33 -11.13 7.83
N ILE A 88 1.75 -9.99 8.19
CA ILE A 88 2.32 -9.05 9.17
C ILE A 88 2.02 -9.55 10.58
N GLY A 89 0.79 -10.01 10.80
CA GLY A 89 0.36 -10.60 12.06
C GLY A 89 -1.16 -10.68 12.18
N THR A 90 -1.64 -10.98 13.38
CA THR A 90 -3.08 -10.97 13.69
C THR A 90 -3.39 -9.98 14.79
N SER A 91 -4.58 -9.38 14.76
CA SER A 91 -5.05 -8.41 15.75
C SER A 91 -6.51 -8.67 16.11
N GLU A 92 -6.86 -8.55 17.38
CA GLU A 92 -8.25 -8.57 17.85
C GLU A 92 -8.87 -7.18 17.68
N HIS A 93 -9.87 -7.07 16.80
CA HIS A 93 -10.59 -5.82 16.54
C HIS A 93 -11.90 -5.81 17.33
N GLY A 94 -12.14 -4.77 18.13
CA GLY A 94 -13.25 -4.73 19.09
C GLY A 94 -14.66 -4.83 18.50
N VAL A 95 -14.83 -4.64 17.19
CA VAL A 95 -16.12 -4.81 16.47
C VAL A 95 -16.11 -6.00 15.51
N LEU A 96 -14.94 -6.32 14.96
CA LEU A 96 -14.84 -7.25 13.82
C LEU A 96 -14.24 -8.60 14.27
N GLY A 97 -13.88 -8.76 15.54
CA GLY A 97 -13.16 -9.92 16.04
C GLY A 97 -11.74 -10.00 15.48
N ARG A 98 -11.17 -11.20 15.47
CA ARG A 98 -9.82 -11.46 14.97
C ARG A 98 -9.67 -11.07 13.50
N ARG A 99 -8.58 -10.39 13.19
CA ARG A 99 -8.20 -9.98 11.84
C ARG A 99 -6.80 -10.46 11.51
N TRP A 100 -6.63 -10.96 10.29
CA TRP A 100 -5.34 -11.26 9.69
C TRP A 100 -4.91 -10.06 8.87
N ILE A 101 -3.72 -9.55 9.17
CA ILE A 101 -3.18 -8.34 8.56
C ILE A 101 -2.02 -8.73 7.69
N TYR A 102 -2.14 -8.45 6.39
CA TYR A 102 -1.14 -8.75 5.39
C TYR A 102 -0.53 -7.48 4.82
N ASP A 103 0.71 -7.60 4.36
CA ASP A 103 1.28 -6.73 3.36
C ASP A 103 0.49 -6.91 2.07
N GLY A 104 -0.30 -5.91 1.72
CA GLY A 104 -1.31 -6.07 0.68
C GLY A 104 -0.75 -6.22 -0.73
N THR A 105 0.56 -6.07 -0.95
CA THR A 105 1.17 -6.48 -2.22
C THR A 105 1.08 -7.98 -2.48
N HIS A 106 0.82 -8.80 -1.44
CA HIS A 106 0.55 -10.23 -1.53
C HIS A 106 -0.95 -10.56 -1.61
N ASP A 107 -1.83 -9.56 -1.66
CA ASP A 107 -3.27 -9.74 -1.62
C ASP A 107 -3.93 -9.30 -2.94
N VAL A 108 -4.59 -10.25 -3.60
CA VAL A 108 -5.31 -10.02 -4.87
C VAL A 108 -6.26 -8.83 -4.81
N VAL A 109 -6.98 -8.66 -3.70
CA VAL A 109 -7.99 -7.60 -3.59
C VAL A 109 -7.32 -6.22 -3.56
N LEU A 110 -6.20 -6.07 -2.86
CA LEU A 110 -5.47 -4.79 -2.87
C LEU A 110 -4.84 -4.52 -4.23
N VAL A 111 -4.20 -5.51 -4.84
CA VAL A 111 -3.57 -5.35 -6.17
C VAL A 111 -4.61 -4.95 -7.21
N GLU A 112 -5.76 -5.61 -7.25
CA GLU A 112 -6.85 -5.29 -8.18
C GLU A 112 -7.46 -3.91 -7.92
N GLN A 113 -7.67 -3.53 -6.65
CA GLN A 113 -8.17 -2.18 -6.34
C GLN A 113 -7.15 -1.08 -6.65
N LEU A 114 -5.85 -1.36 -6.50
CA LEU A 114 -4.79 -0.42 -6.88
C LEU A 114 -4.72 -0.22 -8.40
N LEU A 115 -4.86 -1.32 -9.17
CA LEU A 115 -5.01 -1.27 -10.64
C LEU A 115 -6.29 -0.55 -11.06
N ALA A 116 -7.40 -0.75 -10.33
CA ALA A 116 -8.65 -0.04 -10.57
C ALA A 116 -8.50 1.48 -10.31
N LEU A 117 -7.77 1.88 -9.27
CA LEU A 117 -7.49 3.29 -8.98
C LEU A 117 -6.66 3.91 -10.09
N LEU A 118 -5.58 3.25 -10.52
CA LEU A 118 -4.76 3.69 -11.65
C LEU A 118 -5.56 3.84 -12.96
N ALA A 119 -6.56 2.97 -13.16
CA ALA A 119 -7.46 3.01 -14.31
C ALA A 119 -8.65 3.99 -14.14
N GLY A 120 -8.74 4.73 -13.03
CA GLY A 120 -9.84 5.65 -12.73
C GLY A 120 -11.19 4.97 -12.49
N ARG A 121 -11.21 3.68 -12.16
CA ARG A 121 -12.42 2.87 -11.92
C ARG A 121 -12.87 2.85 -10.46
N THR A 122 -12.04 3.33 -9.54
CA THR A 122 -12.37 3.53 -8.13
C THR A 122 -11.73 4.84 -7.65
N THR A 123 -12.03 5.24 -6.43
CA THR A 123 -11.55 6.48 -5.83
C THR A 123 -10.92 6.20 -4.48
N ALA A 124 -9.76 6.80 -4.22
CA ALA A 124 -9.14 6.75 -2.90
C ALA A 124 -10.04 7.44 -1.87
N GLN A 125 -10.22 6.79 -0.72
CA GLN A 125 -11.05 7.27 0.38
C GLN A 125 -10.17 7.81 1.51
N ASP A 126 -10.67 8.81 2.21
CA ASP A 126 -10.07 9.38 3.40
C ASP A 126 -9.89 8.29 4.46
N GLN A 127 -8.70 8.26 5.04
CA GLN A 127 -8.30 7.26 6.03
C GLN A 127 -8.96 7.42 7.41
N ASN A 128 -9.64 8.54 7.66
CA ASN A 128 -10.28 8.90 8.92
C ASN A 128 -11.81 9.11 8.80
N ALA A 129 -12.35 9.22 7.59
CA ALA A 129 -13.77 9.40 7.31
C ALA A 129 -14.30 8.41 6.27
N SER A 130 -15.39 7.72 6.58
CA SER A 130 -16.02 6.75 5.67
C SER A 130 -16.78 7.44 4.54
N GLY A 131 -16.60 6.95 3.30
CA GLY A 131 -17.30 7.44 2.11
C GLY A 131 -16.91 8.85 1.66
N VAL A 132 -15.79 9.36 2.16
CA VAL A 132 -15.25 10.67 1.78
C VAL A 132 -14.03 10.41 0.91
N PRO A 133 -13.99 10.90 -0.35
CA PRO A 133 -12.78 10.82 -1.17
C PRO A 133 -11.59 11.53 -0.51
N ASP A 134 -10.39 10.96 -0.63
CA ASP A 134 -9.16 11.61 -0.18
C ASP A 134 -8.71 12.64 -1.25
N PRO A 135 -8.74 13.95 -0.96
CA PRO A 135 -8.40 14.98 -1.94
C PRO A 135 -6.90 15.09 -2.19
N THR A 136 -6.06 14.39 -1.41
CA THR A 136 -4.60 14.44 -1.54
C THR A 136 -4.06 13.40 -2.51
N VAL A 137 -4.90 12.45 -2.94
CA VAL A 137 -4.51 11.39 -3.88
C VAL A 137 -4.72 11.87 -5.32
N GLU A 138 -3.64 11.89 -6.08
CA GLU A 138 -3.63 12.24 -7.50
C GLU A 138 -3.28 10.99 -8.33
N VAL A 139 -4.10 10.72 -9.36
CA VAL A 139 -3.79 9.70 -10.37
C VAL A 139 -3.34 10.41 -11.65
N ARG A 140 -2.12 10.10 -12.10
CA ARG A 140 -1.59 10.58 -13.37
C ARG A 140 -1.56 9.43 -14.37
N THR A 141 -2.04 9.68 -15.57
CA THR A 141 -2.12 8.68 -16.64
C THR A 141 -1.44 9.25 -17.88
N GLU A 142 -0.58 8.46 -18.53
CA GLU A 142 0.10 8.83 -19.77
C GLU A 142 -0.24 7.83 -20.90
N GLY A 143 -0.12 8.28 -22.15
CA GLY A 143 -0.31 7.44 -23.33
C GLY A 143 -1.69 6.78 -23.42
N ALA A 144 -1.71 5.47 -23.70
CA ALA A 144 -2.95 4.68 -23.79
C ALA A 144 -3.58 4.38 -22.42
N GLY A 145 -2.91 4.76 -21.32
CA GLY A 145 -3.32 4.46 -19.96
C GLY A 145 -3.13 2.99 -19.56
N VAL A 146 -3.78 2.62 -18.46
CA VAL A 146 -3.65 1.30 -17.83
C VAL A 146 -4.38 0.23 -18.65
N PRO A 147 -3.70 -0.87 -19.05
CA PRO A 147 -4.35 -1.96 -19.76
C PRO A 147 -5.52 -2.56 -18.97
N GLN A 148 -6.57 -2.96 -19.68
CA GLN A 148 -7.71 -3.64 -19.07
C GLN A 148 -7.39 -5.11 -18.74
N GLY A 149 -8.11 -5.66 -17.76
CA GLY A 149 -8.05 -7.09 -17.45
C GLY A 149 -6.82 -7.53 -16.66
N LEU A 150 -5.97 -6.61 -16.21
CA LEU A 150 -4.85 -6.94 -15.33
C LEU A 150 -5.34 -7.39 -13.95
N THR A 151 -4.77 -8.48 -13.46
CA THR A 151 -4.94 -9.02 -12.11
C THR A 151 -3.58 -9.47 -11.56
N GLY A 152 -3.54 -9.78 -10.27
CA GLY A 152 -2.36 -10.24 -9.54
C GLY A 152 -2.71 -10.52 -8.08
N PRO A 153 -1.73 -10.63 -7.18
CA PRO A 153 -0.30 -10.61 -7.48
C PRO A 153 0.14 -11.89 -8.20
N GLY A 154 1.10 -11.76 -9.13
CA GLY A 154 1.98 -12.86 -9.51
C GLY A 154 3.12 -12.97 -8.52
N THR A 155 4.35 -12.72 -8.98
CA THR A 155 5.54 -12.64 -8.12
C THR A 155 5.63 -11.29 -7.45
N VAL A 156 5.95 -11.29 -6.15
CA VAL A 156 6.28 -10.10 -5.38
C VAL A 156 7.77 -10.10 -5.08
N THR A 157 8.49 -9.07 -5.52
CA THR A 157 9.94 -8.92 -5.31
C THR A 157 10.24 -7.59 -4.63
N ASP A 158 10.87 -7.64 -3.47
CA ASP A 158 11.34 -6.44 -2.78
C ASP A 158 12.67 -5.94 -3.34
N THR A 159 12.82 -4.62 -3.37
CA THR A 159 14.05 -3.90 -3.75
C THR A 159 14.50 -3.02 -2.58
N ALA A 160 15.52 -2.17 -2.76
CA ALA A 160 16.02 -1.26 -1.72
C ALA A 160 15.03 -0.14 -1.31
N GLY A 161 13.93 0.05 -2.03
CA GLY A 161 12.96 1.11 -1.73
C GLY A 161 11.54 0.89 -2.24
N ALA A 162 11.25 -0.27 -2.83
CA ALA A 162 9.96 -0.58 -3.43
C ALA A 162 9.70 -2.09 -3.41
N SER A 163 8.43 -2.48 -3.59
CA SER A 163 8.05 -3.85 -3.97
C SER A 163 7.54 -3.84 -5.40
N LEU A 164 7.99 -4.82 -6.18
CA LEU A 164 7.58 -5.05 -7.57
C LEU A 164 6.60 -6.22 -7.60
N VAL A 165 5.40 -5.99 -8.12
CA VAL A 165 4.37 -7.01 -8.25
C VAL A 165 4.14 -7.28 -9.73
N THR A 166 4.36 -8.51 -10.18
CA THR A 166 4.01 -8.87 -11.56
C THR A 166 2.50 -9.00 -11.69
N VAL A 167 1.94 -8.47 -12.77
CA VAL A 167 0.50 -8.51 -13.06
C VAL A 167 0.26 -8.92 -14.51
N GLY A 168 -0.83 -9.66 -14.73
CA GLY A 168 -1.14 -10.27 -16.02
C GLY A 168 -2.65 -10.39 -16.24
N PRO A 169 -3.10 -10.70 -17.46
CA PRO A 169 -4.49 -11.02 -17.72
C PRO A 169 -4.93 -12.26 -16.93
N THR A 170 -6.18 -12.28 -16.48
CA THR A 170 -6.75 -13.44 -15.80
C THR A 170 -6.62 -14.71 -16.66
N GLY A 171 -6.09 -15.78 -16.08
CA GLY A 171 -5.93 -17.07 -16.77
C GLY A 171 -4.74 -17.15 -17.74
N GLN A 172 -3.83 -16.17 -17.74
CA GLN A 172 -2.55 -16.25 -18.44
C GLN A 172 -1.38 -16.34 -17.47
N GLU A 173 -0.39 -17.18 -17.83
CA GLU A 173 0.77 -17.44 -16.97
C GLU A 173 1.86 -16.37 -17.09
N SER A 174 1.91 -15.62 -18.19
CA SER A 174 2.96 -14.61 -18.41
C SER A 174 2.50 -13.23 -17.97
N PRO A 175 3.25 -12.55 -17.08
CA PRO A 175 2.95 -11.17 -16.73
C PRO A 175 3.20 -10.25 -17.92
N VAL A 176 2.41 -9.19 -18.00
CA VAL A 176 2.51 -8.18 -19.07
C VAL A 176 2.86 -6.80 -18.53
N ALA A 177 2.74 -6.60 -17.21
CA ALA A 177 3.13 -5.37 -16.54
C ALA A 177 3.72 -5.66 -15.14
N THR A 178 4.43 -4.65 -14.62
CA THR A 178 4.93 -4.61 -13.25
C THR A 178 4.27 -3.44 -12.53
N LEU A 179 3.59 -3.74 -11.43
CA LEU A 179 3.07 -2.76 -10.48
C LEU A 179 4.13 -2.53 -9.40
N THR A 180 4.72 -1.34 -9.41
CA THR A 180 5.73 -0.93 -8.43
C THR A 180 5.04 -0.15 -7.31
N VAL A 181 5.20 -0.60 -6.07
CA VAL A 181 4.76 0.11 -4.87
C VAL A 181 6.00 0.67 -4.16
N SER A 182 6.07 1.99 -4.03
CA SER A 182 7.11 2.66 -3.23
C SER A 182 6.99 2.19 -1.78
N ARG A 183 8.09 1.76 -1.18
CA ARG A 183 8.15 1.38 0.23
C ARG A 183 8.81 2.43 1.09
N VAL A 184 9.82 3.09 0.54
CA VAL A 184 10.44 4.27 1.16
C VAL A 184 9.99 5.50 0.39
N LEU A 185 9.33 6.42 1.09
CA LEU A 185 8.78 7.62 0.48
C LEU A 185 9.82 8.74 0.45
N HIS A 186 9.81 9.45 -0.66
CA HIS A 186 10.64 10.61 -0.90
C HIS A 186 9.73 11.75 -1.34
N ASP A 187 9.88 12.90 -0.69
CA ASP A 187 9.21 14.13 -1.11
C ASP A 187 9.79 14.58 -2.46
N GLY A 188 8.92 14.95 -3.39
CA GLY A 188 9.34 15.43 -4.70
C GLY A 188 8.36 15.13 -5.82
N PRO A 189 8.60 15.72 -7.00
CA PRO A 189 7.76 15.49 -8.15
C PRO A 189 7.86 14.02 -8.60
N ALA A 190 6.75 13.52 -9.13
CA ALA A 190 6.78 12.29 -9.91
C ALA A 190 7.76 12.41 -11.08
N PRO A 191 8.47 11.33 -11.45
CA PRO A 191 9.04 11.20 -12.78
C PRO A 191 7.96 11.39 -13.84
N THR A 192 8.31 12.09 -14.92
CA THR A 192 7.46 12.36 -16.08
C THR A 192 8.15 11.88 -17.35
N GLY A 193 7.39 11.34 -18.30
CA GLY A 193 7.93 10.90 -19.59
C GLY A 193 8.80 9.64 -19.50
N ASP A 194 8.69 8.87 -18.42
CA ASP A 194 9.27 7.52 -18.29
C ASP A 194 8.41 6.43 -18.97
N GLY A 195 7.30 6.83 -19.60
CA GLY A 195 6.40 5.94 -20.32
C GLY A 195 5.50 5.12 -19.39
N ALA A 196 5.42 5.44 -18.10
CA ALA A 196 4.54 4.77 -17.16
C ALA A 196 3.06 5.03 -17.53
N PRO A 197 2.25 4.01 -17.88
CA PRO A 197 0.84 4.19 -18.21
C PRO A 197 0.00 4.82 -17.09
N GLY A 198 0.41 4.67 -15.83
CA GLY A 198 -0.29 5.26 -14.69
C GLY A 198 0.58 5.35 -13.44
N ARG A 199 0.34 6.38 -12.63
CA ARG A 199 1.00 6.64 -11.35
C ARG A 199 0.01 7.18 -10.32
N ILE A 200 0.21 6.80 -9.07
CA ILE A 200 -0.49 7.36 -7.91
C ILE A 200 0.50 8.18 -7.10
N LEU A 201 0.10 9.41 -6.82
CA LEU A 201 0.77 10.35 -5.93
C LEU A 201 -0.14 10.63 -4.75
N ALA A 202 0.43 10.81 -3.57
CA ALA A 202 -0.34 11.22 -2.40
C ALA A 202 0.51 12.02 -1.42
N GLY A 203 -0.18 12.78 -0.56
CA GLY A 203 0.43 13.61 0.47
C GLY A 203 0.59 12.89 1.82
N TRP A 204 1.60 13.27 2.59
CA TRP A 204 1.76 12.89 4.00
C TRP A 204 2.34 14.04 4.81
N SER A 205 2.40 13.87 6.14
CA SER A 205 2.97 14.85 7.07
C SER A 205 4.34 14.39 7.55
N ALA A 206 5.34 15.26 7.43
CA ALA A 206 6.64 15.09 8.06
C ALA A 206 6.53 15.26 9.60
N PRO A 207 7.56 14.84 10.38
CA PRO A 207 7.55 14.97 11.84
C PRO A 207 7.37 16.40 12.37
N ASP A 208 7.83 17.41 11.62
CA ASP A 208 7.66 18.83 11.95
C ASP A 208 6.28 19.40 11.54
N GLY A 209 5.43 18.56 10.95
CA GLY A 209 4.11 18.93 10.45
C GLY A 209 4.09 19.44 9.01
N ALA A 210 5.24 19.59 8.35
CA ALA A 210 5.30 19.99 6.95
C ALA A 210 4.58 18.97 6.06
N ARG A 211 3.88 19.46 5.03
CA ARG A 211 3.23 18.60 4.05
C ARG A 211 4.27 18.17 3.01
N GLN A 212 4.36 16.88 2.79
CA GLN A 212 5.17 16.24 1.76
C GLN A 212 4.26 15.54 0.76
N HIS A 213 4.78 15.30 -0.44
CA HIS A 213 4.03 14.69 -1.53
C HIS A 213 4.98 13.93 -2.47
N GLY A 214 4.54 12.78 -2.98
CA GLY A 214 5.41 11.90 -3.76
C GLY A 214 4.72 10.63 -4.26
N SER A 215 5.49 9.82 -5.01
CA SER A 215 4.99 8.62 -5.71
C SER A 215 4.74 7.47 -4.75
N PHE A 216 3.50 6.96 -4.73
CA PHE A 216 3.10 5.79 -3.95
C PHE A 216 3.16 4.51 -4.78
N ALA A 217 2.68 4.56 -6.03
CA ALA A 217 2.73 3.42 -6.92
C ALA A 217 2.76 3.86 -8.40
N HIS A 218 3.29 3.02 -9.26
CA HIS A 218 3.17 3.18 -10.71
C HIS A 218 3.11 1.82 -11.41
N LEU A 219 2.51 1.81 -12.59
CA LEU A 219 2.51 0.66 -13.48
C LEU A 219 3.51 0.89 -14.61
N ALA A 220 4.27 -0.14 -14.98
CA ALA A 220 5.19 -0.13 -16.12
C ALA A 220 5.02 -1.41 -16.94
N ALA A 221 5.47 -1.40 -18.20
CA ALA A 221 5.55 -2.62 -19.00
C ALA A 221 6.48 -3.63 -18.32
N PHE A 222 6.16 -4.92 -18.42
CA PHE A 222 6.98 -5.97 -17.83
C PHE A 222 8.34 -6.04 -18.55
N THR A 223 9.42 -5.99 -17.78
CA THR A 223 10.80 -6.23 -18.25
C THR A 223 11.30 -7.53 -17.65
N ALA A 224 11.58 -8.51 -18.50
CA ALA A 224 12.08 -9.83 -18.12
C ALA A 224 13.52 -9.80 -17.60
#